data_AF-A0A960HB07-F1
#
_entry.id   AF-A0A960HB07-F1
#
_cell.length_a   1.000
_cell.length_b   1.000
_cell.length_c   1.000
_cell.angle_alpha   90.00
_cell.angle_beta   90.00
_cell.angle_gamma   90.00
#
_symmetry.space_group_name_H-M   'P 1'
#
loop_
_entity.id
_entity.type
_entity.pdbx_description
1 polymer ?
#
loop_
_entity_poly.entity_id
_entity_poly.type
_entity_poly.pdbx_seq_one_letter_code
_entity_poly.pdbx_strand_id
1 'polypeptide(L)'
;MTTDGEYVTRTPVPFEEHESGALLHGTKADLAVGDLLVPGRQSNYDSGRLSNHVYVTRTLDAAAWGAELAVGEGRCRIYIVDPEGALEDDPNVTDKKFPGNPTRSY
;
A
#
# COMPACT_ATOMS: atom_id res chain seq x y z
N MET A 1 -4.26 32.87 17.19
CA MET A 1 -5.02 31.61 17.10
C MET A 1 -4.57 30.89 15.85
N THR A 2 -3.66 29.95 16.01
CA THR A 2 -3.39 28.86 15.08
C THR A 2 -2.68 27.82 15.93
N THR A 3 -3.39 26.75 16.26
CA THR A 3 -2.86 25.60 17.00
C THR A 3 -1.78 24.95 16.17
N ASP A 4 -0.57 24.87 16.73
CA ASP A 4 0.50 24.02 16.25
C ASP A 4 -0.02 22.58 16.22
N GLY A 5 -0.28 22.07 15.01
CA GLY A 5 -0.63 20.67 14.80
C GLY A 5 0.61 19.83 15.10
N GLU A 6 0.66 19.24 16.29
CA GLU A 6 1.64 18.22 16.64
C GLU A 6 1.53 17.09 15.61
N TYR A 7 2.56 16.93 14.76
CA TYR A 7 2.67 15.78 13.88
C TYR A 7 2.91 14.55 14.77
N VAL A 8 1.84 13.87 15.14
CA VAL A 8 1.95 12.58 15.83
C VAL A 8 2.50 11.57 14.84
N THR A 9 3.81 11.30 14.91
CA THR A 9 4.41 10.18 14.21
C THR A 9 3.94 8.90 14.89
N ARG A 10 2.81 8.35 14.43
CA ARG A 10 2.34 7.05 14.89
C ARG A 10 3.09 5.96 14.15
N THR A 11 3.88 5.17 14.88
CA THR A 11 4.43 3.92 14.34
C THR A 11 3.27 3.03 13.91
N PRO A 12 3.26 2.52 12.67
CA PRO A 12 2.23 1.59 12.23
C PRO A 12 2.20 0.35 13.12
N VAL A 13 0.99 -0.12 13.45
CA VAL A 13 0.80 -1.35 14.23
C VAL A 13 0.37 -2.45 13.25
N PRO A 14 1.05 -3.61 13.24
CA PRO A 14 0.68 -4.71 12.36
C PRO A 14 -0.79 -5.13 12.54
N PHE A 15 -1.45 -5.39 11.42
CA PHE A 15 -2.84 -5.87 11.33
C PHE A 15 -3.92 -4.88 11.82
N GLU A 16 -3.52 -3.69 12.29
CA GLU A 16 -4.46 -2.62 12.61
C GLU A 16 -4.97 -1.97 11.32
N GLU A 17 -6.28 -1.99 11.15
CA GLU A 17 -6.92 -1.28 10.04
C GLU A 17 -6.73 0.22 10.20
N HIS A 18 -6.44 0.90 9.10
CA HIS A 18 -6.35 2.35 9.09
C HIS A 18 -7.71 2.96 9.44
N GLU A 19 -7.72 3.99 10.27
CA GLU A 19 -8.94 4.60 10.84
C GLU A 19 -9.95 5.09 9.80
N SER A 20 -9.50 5.41 8.58
CA SER A 20 -10.38 5.83 7.50
C SER A 20 -11.11 4.68 6.80
N GLY A 21 -10.67 3.43 6.97
CA GLY A 21 -11.14 2.26 6.20
C GLY A 21 -10.76 2.29 4.72
N ALA A 22 -9.97 3.29 4.29
CA ALA A 22 -9.58 3.47 2.89
C ALA A 22 -8.54 2.43 2.44
N LEU A 23 -8.43 2.25 1.12
CA LEU A 23 -7.34 1.48 0.53
C LEU A 23 -6.11 2.37 0.38
N LEU A 24 -4.97 1.78 0.68
CA LEU A 24 -3.67 2.41 0.70
C LEU A 24 -2.74 1.72 -0.31
N HIS A 25 -2.03 2.51 -1.10
CA HIS A 25 -0.99 2.04 -2.01
C HIS A 25 0.36 2.64 -1.60
N GLY A 26 1.25 1.78 -1.11
CA GLY A 26 2.63 2.14 -0.79
C GLY A 26 3.56 2.02 -2.00
N THR A 27 4.30 3.07 -2.33
CA THR A 27 5.21 3.08 -3.49
C THR A 27 6.31 4.14 -3.37
N LYS A 28 7.32 4.08 -4.24
CA LYS A 28 8.29 5.17 -4.46
C LYS A 28 7.96 6.03 -5.69
N ALA A 29 6.95 5.64 -6.47
CA ALA A 29 6.48 6.43 -7.60
C ALA A 29 5.96 7.80 -7.14
N ASP A 30 6.31 8.84 -7.90
CA ASP A 30 5.83 10.19 -7.70
C ASP A 30 4.52 10.37 -8.47
N LEU A 31 3.41 10.11 -7.79
CA LEU A 31 2.05 10.14 -8.31
C LEU A 31 1.36 11.42 -7.82
N ALA A 32 0.46 11.94 -8.65
CA ALA A 32 -0.42 13.04 -8.29
C ALA A 32 -1.84 12.54 -8.01
N VAL A 33 -2.61 13.32 -7.26
CA VAL A 33 -4.05 13.09 -7.09
C VAL A 33 -4.72 13.18 -8.47
N GLY A 34 -5.50 12.17 -8.81
CA GLY A 34 -6.15 12.04 -10.13
C GLY A 34 -5.40 11.12 -11.10
N ASP A 35 -4.19 10.67 -10.77
CA ASP A 35 -3.49 9.67 -11.58
C ASP A 35 -4.19 8.31 -11.53
N LEU A 36 -4.28 7.66 -12.69
CA LEU A 36 -4.80 6.30 -12.80
C LEU A 36 -3.66 5.28 -12.66
N LEU A 37 -3.79 4.38 -11.68
CA LEU A 37 -2.86 3.29 -11.48
C LEU A 37 -3.33 2.07 -12.30
N VAL A 38 -2.49 1.64 -13.23
CA VAL A 38 -2.76 0.47 -14.09
C VAL A 38 -1.72 -0.63 -13.85
N PRO A 39 -2.11 -1.92 -14.00
CA PRO A 39 -1.16 -3.03 -14.01
C PRO A 39 -0.12 -2.94 -15.14
N GLY A 40 0.85 -3.86 -15.14
CA GLY A 40 1.90 -3.95 -16.17
C GLY A 40 3.17 -3.18 -15.85
N ARG A 41 3.31 -2.68 -14.61
CA ARG A 41 4.56 -2.08 -14.11
C ARG A 41 5.56 -3.17 -13.69
N GLN A 42 6.84 -2.82 -13.62
CA GLN A 42 7.88 -3.74 -13.14
C GLN A 42 7.60 -4.16 -11.69
N SER A 43 7.75 -5.44 -11.40
CA SER A 43 7.61 -6.00 -10.06
C SER A 43 8.65 -5.43 -9.10
N ASN A 44 8.25 -5.18 -7.86
CA ASN A 44 9.17 -4.77 -6.79
C ASN A 44 10.03 -5.92 -6.24
N TYR A 45 9.63 -7.17 -6.49
CA TYR A 45 10.25 -8.35 -5.87
C TYR A 45 11.10 -9.19 -6.83
N ASP A 46 10.87 -9.07 -8.13
CA ASP A 46 11.50 -9.91 -9.15
C ASP A 46 11.88 -9.08 -10.38
N SER A 47 13.19 -8.98 -10.63
CA SER A 47 13.73 -8.10 -11.66
C SER A 47 13.40 -8.64 -13.06
N GLY A 48 12.61 -7.87 -13.81
CA GLY A 48 12.22 -8.20 -15.18
C GLY A 48 10.84 -8.84 -15.31
N ARG A 49 10.17 -9.15 -14.18
CA ARG A 49 8.77 -9.56 -14.17
C ARG A 49 7.85 -8.33 -14.17
N LEU A 50 6.80 -8.35 -14.98
CA LEU A 50 5.72 -7.38 -14.91
C LEU A 50 4.68 -7.83 -13.87
N SER A 51 4.18 -6.89 -13.08
CA SER A 51 3.05 -7.13 -12.18
C SER A 51 1.74 -7.08 -12.95
N ASN A 52 0.93 -8.14 -12.83
CA ASN A 52 -0.41 -8.19 -13.43
C ASN A 52 -1.48 -7.49 -12.59
N HIS A 53 -1.13 -7.04 -11.39
CA HIS A 53 -2.04 -6.44 -10.41
C HIS A 53 -1.46 -5.13 -9.86
N VAL A 54 -2.35 -4.29 -9.33
CA VAL A 54 -2.01 -3.14 -8.49
C VAL A 54 -2.33 -3.56 -7.05
N TYR A 55 -1.31 -3.64 -6.20
CA TYR A 55 -1.46 -4.09 -4.82
C TYR A 55 -1.88 -2.95 -3.91
N VAL A 56 -2.87 -3.20 -3.07
CA VAL A 56 -3.43 -2.24 -2.11
C VAL A 56 -3.69 -2.91 -0.76
N THR A 57 -3.89 -2.12 0.29
CA THR A 57 -4.17 -2.65 1.63
C THR A 57 -5.02 -1.70 2.45
N ARG A 58 -5.74 -2.21 3.46
CA ARG A 58 -6.41 -1.37 4.48
C ARG A 58 -5.58 -1.14 5.73
N THR A 59 -4.37 -1.67 5.85
CA THR A 59 -3.51 -1.48 7.02
C THR A 59 -2.35 -0.53 6.72
N LEU A 60 -2.09 0.43 7.62
CA LEU A 60 -0.99 1.38 7.42
C LEU A 60 0.38 0.69 7.43
N ASP A 61 0.52 -0.36 8.24
CA ASP A 61 1.74 -1.15 8.35
C ASP A 61 2.10 -1.82 7.01
N ALA A 62 1.16 -2.50 6.37
CA ALA A 62 1.42 -3.13 5.07
C ALA A 62 1.66 -2.07 3.96
N ALA A 63 1.00 -0.91 4.02
CA ALA A 63 1.25 0.18 3.08
C ALA A 63 2.66 0.76 3.25
N ALA A 64 3.13 0.91 4.49
CA ALA A 64 4.51 1.33 4.77
C ALA A 64 5.52 0.33 4.20
N TRP A 65 5.32 -0.98 4.41
CA TRP A 65 6.16 -2.02 3.79
C TRP A 65 6.16 -1.94 2.27
N GLY A 66 4.99 -1.72 1.65
CA GLY A 66 4.89 -1.53 0.19
C GLY A 66 5.73 -0.36 -0.30
N ALA A 67 5.73 0.77 0.42
CA ALA A 67 6.52 1.94 0.05
C ALA A 67 8.03 1.75 0.27
N GLU A 68 8.43 1.13 1.38
CA GLU A 68 9.84 0.90 1.72
C GLU A 68 10.51 -0.10 0.78
N LEU A 69 9.80 -1.20 0.47
CA LEU A 69 10.28 -2.29 -0.38
C LEU A 69 10.12 -2.01 -1.88
N ALA A 70 9.40 -0.95 -2.27
CA ALA A 70 9.26 -0.59 -3.67
C ALA A 70 10.62 -0.32 -4.33
N VAL A 71 10.78 -0.75 -5.59
CA VAL A 71 11.98 -0.49 -6.38
C VAL A 71 11.98 0.97 -6.84
N GLY A 72 13.14 1.63 -6.75
CA GLY A 72 13.35 3.01 -7.16
C GLY A 72 14.10 3.82 -6.11
N GLU A 73 14.65 4.95 -6.53
CA GLU A 73 15.43 5.87 -5.66
C GLU A 73 14.56 7.00 -5.07
N GLY A 74 13.28 7.07 -5.45
CA GLY A 74 12.35 8.07 -4.95
C GLY A 74 12.01 7.88 -3.47
N ARG A 75 11.46 8.92 -2.84
CA ARG A 75 10.98 8.85 -1.45
C ARG A 75 9.81 7.87 -1.33
N CYS A 76 9.69 7.20 -0.18
CA CYS A 76 8.52 6.40 0.17
C CYS A 76 7.26 7.29 0.26
N ARG A 77 6.18 6.86 -0.40
CA ARG A 77 4.89 7.54 -0.41
C ARG A 77 3.77 6.51 -0.21
N ILE A 78 2.73 6.91 0.50
CA ILE A 78 1.49 6.14 0.64
C ILE A 78 0.36 7.02 0.12
N TYR A 79 -0.43 6.46 -0.79
CA TYR A 79 -1.59 7.13 -1.37
C TYR A 79 -2.86 6.43 -0.93
N ILE A 80 -3.90 7.22 -0.65
CA ILE A 80 -5.28 6.71 -0.59
C ILE A 80 -5.75 6.53 -2.03
N VAL A 81 -6.32 5.38 -2.34
CA VAL A 81 -6.75 5.03 -3.70
C VAL A 81 -8.16 4.45 -3.68
N ASP A 82 -8.89 4.67 -4.77
CA ASP A 82 -10.17 4.01 -5.04
C ASP A 82 -9.99 3.00 -6.17
N PRO A 83 -10.56 1.79 -6.07
CA PRO A 83 -10.45 0.78 -7.11
C PRO A 83 -11.51 1.01 -8.19
N GLU A 84 -11.13 0.91 -9.45
CA GLU A 84 -12.09 0.87 -10.57
C GLU A 84 -12.64 -0.54 -10.83
N GLY A 85 -12.01 -1.56 -10.26
CA GLY A 85 -12.33 -2.97 -10.48
C GLY A 85 -12.56 -3.77 -9.19
N ALA A 86 -12.78 -5.07 -9.36
CA ALA A 86 -12.90 -5.98 -8.23
C ALA A 86 -11.56 -6.15 -7.50
N LEU A 87 -11.64 -6.36 -6.18
CA LEU A 87 -10.51 -6.73 -5.34
C LEU A 87 -10.60 -8.21 -5.00
N GLU A 88 -9.45 -8.86 -4.93
CA GLU A 88 -9.28 -10.23 -4.44
C GLU A 88 -8.20 -10.23 -3.35
N ASP A 89 -8.25 -11.18 -2.42
CA ASP A 89 -7.24 -11.27 -1.36
C ASP A 89 -5.85 -11.54 -1.96
N ASP A 90 -4.83 -10.78 -1.53
CA ASP A 90 -3.46 -10.96 -2.02
C ASP A 90 -2.96 -12.36 -1.62
N PRO A 91 -2.72 -13.25 -2.60
CA PRO A 91 -2.31 -14.63 -2.31
C PRO A 91 -0.90 -14.72 -1.76
N ASN A 92 -0.10 -13.65 -1.73
CA ASN A 92 1.26 -13.67 -1.17
C ASN A 92 1.25 -13.55 0.36
N VAL A 93 0.19 -13.01 0.95
CA VAL A 93 0.09 -12.77 2.40
C VAL A 93 -1.17 -13.33 3.05
N THR A 94 -2.13 -13.80 2.24
CA THR A 94 -3.32 -14.52 2.70
C THR A 94 -3.06 -16.01 2.87
N ASP A 95 -3.44 -16.56 4.03
CA ASP A 95 -3.27 -17.98 4.39
C ASP A 95 -1.83 -18.50 4.19
N LYS A 96 -0.85 -17.63 4.46
CA LYS A 96 0.58 -17.99 4.45
C LYS A 96 1.09 -18.22 5.85
N LYS A 97 1.65 -17.18 6.47
CA LYS A 97 2.20 -17.25 7.82
C LYS A 97 1.11 -17.26 8.90
N PHE A 98 -0.02 -16.63 8.60
CA PHE A 98 -1.16 -16.49 9.49
C PHE A 98 -2.45 -16.87 8.74
N PRO A 99 -3.47 -17.38 9.43
CA PRO A 99 -4.75 -17.71 8.80
C PRO A 99 -5.50 -16.44 8.36
N GLY A 100 -6.17 -16.53 7.21
CA GLY A 100 -6.90 -15.45 6.57
C GLY A 100 -5.99 -14.34 6.03
N ASN A 101 -6.55 -13.14 5.91
CA ASN A 101 -5.88 -11.95 5.39
C ASN A 101 -5.75 -10.87 6.50
N PRO A 102 -4.88 -11.06 7.51
CA PRO A 102 -4.78 -10.14 8.64
C PRO A 102 -4.19 -8.78 8.26
N THR A 103 -3.40 -8.72 7.18
CA THR A 103 -2.86 -7.46 6.63
C THR A 103 -3.89 -6.72 5.79
N ARG A 104 -5.04 -7.33 5.48
CA ARG A 104 -6.09 -6.79 4.61
C ARG A 104 -5.50 -6.30 3.29
N SER A 105 -4.64 -7.13 2.70
CA SER A 105 -3.95 -6.85 1.44
C SER A 105 -4.70 -7.47 0.27
N TYR A 106 -4.78 -6.74 -0.82
CA TYR A 106 -5.50 -7.11 -2.04
C TYR A 106 -4.63 -6.83 -3.27
#